data_AF-A0A9W7GYQ6-F1
#
_entry.id   AF-A0A9W7GYQ6-F1
#
_cell.length_a   1.000
_cell.length_b   1.000
_cell.length_c   1.000
_cell.angle_alpha   90.00
_cell.angle_beta   90.00
_cell.angle_gamma   90.00
#
_symmetry.space_group_name_H-M   'P 1'
#
loop_
_entity.id
_entity.type
_entity.pdbx_description
1 polymer ?
#
loop_
_entity_poly.entity_id
_entity_poly.type
_entity_poly.pdbx_seq_one_letter_code
_entity_poly.pdbx_strand_id
1 'polypeptide(L)'
;MCRLDRVLILPGIIQLVPDLCLHALPKSVSDHNPLLLCVDKFNFEPRPFMFFNHWMEDPKFNDLVTSIRKNLRGSGIGNVLKGVKEAIKGWVKENRKHSIKSQIEEAEKRINAL
;
A
#
# COMPACT_ATOMS: atom_id res chain seq x y z
N MET A 1 12.97 4.11 -4.48
CA MET A 1 13.74 2.86 -4.64
C MET A 1 12.81 1.82 -5.25
N CYS A 2 13.06 1.41 -6.49
CA CYS A 2 12.20 0.46 -7.21
C CYS A 2 12.56 -0.98 -6.80
N ARG A 3 11.57 -1.84 -6.55
CA ARG A 3 11.79 -3.25 -6.22
C ARG A 3 11.91 -4.06 -7.52
N LEU A 4 13.13 -4.17 -8.06
CA LEU A 4 13.39 -4.81 -9.35
C LEU A 4 13.78 -6.28 -9.21
N ASP A 5 14.42 -6.66 -8.10
CA ASP A 5 14.90 -8.01 -7.88
C ASP A 5 13.74 -8.97 -7.56
N ARG A 6 13.69 -10.10 -8.26
CA ARG A 6 12.61 -11.11 -8.18
C ARG A 6 13.19 -12.52 -8.30
N VAL A 7 12.50 -13.49 -7.70
CA VAL A 7 12.78 -14.92 -7.86
C VAL A 7 11.56 -15.58 -8.53
N LEU A 8 11.81 -16.40 -9.54
CA LEU A 8 10.78 -17.22 -10.19
C LEU A 8 10.80 -18.61 -9.58
N ILE A 9 9.62 -19.13 -9.22
CA ILE A 9 9.44 -20.46 -8.67
C ILE A 9 8.37 -21.21 -9.45
N LEU A 10 8.49 -22.53 -9.52
CA LEU A 10 7.44 -23.36 -10.11
C LEU A 10 6.19 -23.33 -9.22
N PRO A 11 4.97 -23.34 -9.79
CA PRO A 11 3.74 -23.29 -9.00
C PRO A 11 3.63 -24.40 -7.93
N GLY A 12 4.15 -25.59 -8.20
CA GLY A 12 4.14 -26.72 -7.25
C GLY A 12 5.05 -26.55 -6.04
N ILE A 13 6.06 -25.66 -6.09
CA ILE A 13 7.00 -25.45 -4.98
C ILE A 13 6.29 -24.83 -3.78
N ILE A 14 5.32 -23.93 -4.00
CA ILE A 14 4.55 -23.29 -2.92
C ILE A 14 3.71 -24.33 -2.15
N GLN A 15 3.23 -25.36 -2.84
CA GLN A 15 2.47 -26.44 -2.21
C GLN A 15 3.36 -27.38 -1.39
N LEU A 16 4.59 -27.62 -1.87
CA LEU A 16 5.56 -28.48 -1.19
C LEU A 16 6.21 -27.79 0.02
N VAL A 17 6.40 -26.47 -0.07
CA VAL A 17 7.11 -25.66 0.94
C VAL A 17 6.26 -24.43 1.27
N PRO A 18 5.23 -24.58 2.12
CA PRO A 18 4.29 -23.48 2.43
C PRO A 18 4.96 -22.32 3.19
N ASP A 19 6.03 -22.61 3.92
CA ASP A 19 6.82 -21.64 4.69
C ASP A 19 7.95 -20.99 3.84
N LEU A 20 7.91 -21.15 2.52
CA LEU A 20 8.89 -20.55 1.61
C LEU A 20 8.73 -19.03 1.57
N CYS A 21 9.78 -18.33 1.96
CA CYS A 21 9.80 -16.88 2.12
C CYS A 21 10.98 -16.25 1.38
N LEU A 22 10.80 -15.00 0.93
CA LEU A 22 11.82 -14.22 0.23
C LEU A 22 12.14 -12.96 1.03
N HIS A 23 13.36 -12.90 1.59
CA HIS A 23 13.84 -11.79 2.39
C HIS A 23 14.72 -10.88 1.56
N ALA A 24 14.57 -9.57 1.73
CA ALA A 24 15.56 -8.60 1.28
C ALA A 24 16.58 -8.41 2.40
N LEU A 25 17.84 -8.74 2.14
CA LEU A 25 18.93 -8.53 3.10
C LEU A 25 19.33 -7.05 3.14
N PRO A 26 19.96 -6.60 4.25
CA PRO A 26 20.45 -5.23 4.36
C PRO A 26 21.35 -4.86 3.18
N LYS A 27 21.20 -3.62 2.72
CA LYS A 27 22.02 -3.05 1.66
C LYS A 27 23.49 -3.04 2.08
N SER A 28 24.39 -3.40 1.16
CA SER A 28 25.84 -3.26 1.35
C SER A 28 26.40 -2.17 0.43
N VAL A 29 27.51 -2.45 -0.25
CA VAL A 29 28.15 -1.54 -1.22
C VAL A 29 27.41 -1.45 -2.55
N SER A 30 26.58 -2.45 -2.89
CA SER A 30 25.75 -2.42 -4.11
C SER A 30 24.55 -1.48 -3.93
N ASP A 31 24.10 -0.89 -5.02
CA ASP A 31 22.82 -0.20 -5.13
C ASP A 31 21.61 -1.16 -5.07
N HIS A 32 21.84 -2.46 -5.25
CA HIS A 32 20.87 -3.55 -5.07
C HIS A 32 20.91 -4.17 -3.66
N ASN A 33 19.76 -4.68 -3.22
CA ASN A 33 19.66 -5.47 -1.99
C ASN A 33 19.69 -6.96 -2.34
N PRO A 34 20.58 -7.77 -1.74
CA PRO A 34 20.56 -9.21 -1.94
C PRO A 34 19.23 -9.82 -1.50
N LEU A 35 18.72 -10.79 -2.27
CA LEU A 35 17.52 -11.54 -1.92
C LEU A 35 17.88 -12.93 -1.39
N LEU A 36 17.28 -13.33 -0.28
CA LEU A 36 17.43 -14.66 0.32
C LEU A 36 16.09 -15.39 0.25
N LEU A 37 16.06 -16.49 -0.50
CA LEU A 37 14.95 -17.43 -0.50
C LEU A 37 15.22 -18.50 0.58
N CYS A 38 14.37 -18.60 1.59
CA CYS A 38 14.55 -19.54 2.69
C CYS A 38 13.20 -20.05 3.21
N VAL A 39 13.25 -21.09 4.04
CA VAL A 39 12.09 -21.61 4.77
C VAL A 39 12.11 -20.99 6.15
N ASP A 40 11.13 -20.12 6.42
CA ASP A 40 11.02 -19.44 7.70
C ASP A 40 9.54 -19.34 8.07
N LYS A 41 9.24 -19.43 9.37
CA LYS A 41 7.88 -19.23 9.88
C LYS A 41 7.58 -17.74 9.87
N PHE A 42 7.28 -17.23 8.69
CA PHE A 42 6.92 -15.84 8.52
C PHE A 42 5.49 -15.65 8.98
N ASN A 43 5.33 -15.15 10.21
CA ASN A 43 4.05 -14.69 10.70
C ASN A 43 3.68 -13.45 9.89
N PHE A 44 2.96 -13.64 8.78
CA PHE A 44 2.29 -12.56 8.06
C PHE A 44 1.24 -11.97 8.99
N GLU A 45 1.66 -11.09 9.90
CA GLU A 45 0.70 -10.20 10.52
C GLU A 45 0.02 -9.41 9.39
N PRO A 46 -1.31 -9.27 9.44
CA PRO A 46 -2.03 -8.52 8.43
C PRO A 46 -1.37 -7.16 8.29
N ARG A 47 -0.86 -6.85 7.09
CA ARG A 47 -0.20 -5.57 6.81
C ARG A 47 -1.08 -4.47 7.40
N PRO A 48 -0.59 -3.71 8.41
CA PRO A 48 -1.47 -2.91 9.25
C PRO A 48 -2.24 -1.91 8.40
N PHE A 49 -1.67 -1.38 7.31
CA PHE A 49 -2.40 -0.73 6.24
C PHE A 49 -1.53 -0.66 4.98
N MET A 50 -2.17 -0.54 3.82
CA MET A 50 -1.50 -0.28 2.55
C MET A 50 -1.49 1.24 2.34
N PHE A 51 -0.32 1.81 2.04
CA PHE A 51 -0.15 3.22 1.72
C PHE A 51 0.33 3.33 0.28
N PHE A 52 -0.25 4.26 -0.49
CA PHE A 52 0.17 4.52 -1.86
C PHE A 52 0.69 5.95 -1.97
N ASN A 53 1.84 6.12 -2.62
CA ASN A 53 2.50 7.41 -2.72
C ASN A 53 1.64 8.49 -3.38
N HIS A 54 0.84 8.13 -4.40
CA HIS A 54 -0.06 9.06 -5.08
C HIS A 54 -1.12 9.66 -4.16
N TRP A 55 -1.40 9.07 -2.98
CA TRP A 55 -2.31 9.68 -2.01
C TRP A 55 -1.79 11.02 -1.50
N MET A 56 -0.46 11.21 -1.41
CA MET A 56 0.11 12.48 -0.99
C MET A 56 -0.08 13.60 -2.01
N GLU A 57 -0.40 13.26 -3.26
CA GLU A 57 -0.68 14.22 -4.33
C GLU A 57 -2.10 14.80 -4.21
N ASP A 58 -3.01 14.13 -3.48
CA ASP A 58 -4.33 14.67 -3.17
C ASP A 58 -4.25 15.59 -1.94
N PRO A 59 -4.52 16.90 -2.06
CA PRO A 59 -4.49 17.83 -0.93
C PRO A 59 -5.38 17.38 0.24
N LYS A 60 -6.51 16.73 -0.04
CA LYS A 60 -7.45 16.24 0.99
C LYS A 60 -6.84 15.16 1.87
N PHE A 61 -5.87 14.40 1.34
CA PHE A 61 -5.18 13.39 2.12
C PHE A 61 -4.35 14.01 3.25
N ASN A 62 -3.63 15.10 2.95
CA ASN A 62 -2.79 15.76 3.95
C ASN A 62 -3.64 16.41 5.05
N ASP A 63 -4.76 17.02 4.67
CA ASP A 63 -5.73 17.59 5.62
C ASP A 63 -6.33 16.50 6.52
N LEU A 64 -6.67 15.35 5.94
CA LEU A 64 -7.20 14.19 6.67
C LEU A 64 -6.21 13.73 7.75
N VAL A 65 -4.95 13.47 7.38
CA VAL A 65 -3.92 13.00 8.34
C VAL A 65 -3.66 14.06 9.41
N THR A 66 -3.58 15.33 9.02
CA THR A 66 -3.34 16.45 9.96
C THR A 66 -4.47 16.61 10.95
N SER A 67 -5.72 16.45 10.52
CA SER A 67 -6.90 16.54 11.39
C SER A 67 -6.90 15.43 12.45
N ILE A 68 -6.63 14.18 12.05
CA ILE A 68 -6.57 13.03 12.97
C ILE A 68 -5.43 13.21 13.97
N ARG A 69 -4.25 13.67 13.52
CA ARG A 69 -3.12 13.94 14.42
C ARG A 69 -3.43 15.04 15.43
N LYS A 70 -4.13 16.10 15.03
CA LYS A 70 -4.57 17.17 15.95
C LYS A 70 -5.60 16.66 16.95
N ASN A 71 -6.56 15.85 16.52
CA ASN A 71 -7.61 15.31 17.37
C ASN A 71 -7.08 14.29 18.39
N LEU A 72 -6.05 13.53 18.02
CA LEU A 72 -5.41 12.53 18.89
C LEU A 72 -4.12 13.05 19.54
N ARG A 73 -3.98 14.38 19.69
CA ARG A 73 -2.80 15.00 20.30
C ARG A 73 -2.64 14.53 21.75
N GLY A 74 -1.45 14.06 22.09
CA GLY A 74 -1.16 13.46 23.40
C GLY A 74 -1.48 11.97 23.51
N SER A 75 -2.09 11.37 22.48
CA SER A 75 -2.24 9.92 22.38
C SER A 75 -0.96 9.25 21.89
N GLY A 76 -0.76 7.99 22.25
CA GLY A 76 0.36 7.19 21.73
C GLY A 76 0.31 7.05 20.21
N ILE A 77 1.47 6.90 19.56
CA ILE A 77 1.56 6.85 18.10
C ILE A 77 0.73 5.73 17.47
N GLY A 78 0.54 4.61 18.18
CA GLY A 78 -0.33 3.51 17.74
C GLY A 78 -1.79 3.94 17.54
N ASN A 79 -2.32 4.79 18.41
CA ASN A 79 -3.69 5.29 18.29
C ASN A 79 -3.83 6.27 17.12
N VAL A 80 -2.81 7.11 16.89
CA VAL A 80 -2.76 8.01 15.73
C VAL A 80 -2.75 7.19 14.43
N LEU A 81 -1.90 6.16 14.34
CA LEU A 81 -1.83 5.29 13.17
C LEU A 81 -3.16 4.53 12.93
N LYS A 82 -3.80 4.07 14.00
CA LYS A 82 -5.12 3.41 13.91
C LYS A 82 -6.20 4.37 13.40
N GLY A 83 -6.26 5.59 13.94
CA GLY A 83 -7.22 6.61 13.49
C GLY A 83 -6.98 7.01 12.03
N VAL A 84 -5.72 7.20 11.63
CA VAL A 84 -5.36 7.52 10.24
C VAL A 84 -5.76 6.37 9.30
N LYS A 85 -5.50 5.11 9.68
CA LYS A 85 -5.92 3.93 8.92
C LYS A 85 -7.44 3.89 8.70
N GLU A 86 -8.23 4.16 9.73
CA GLU A 86 -9.69 4.17 9.64
C GLU A 86 -10.20 5.31 8.75
N ALA A 87 -9.65 6.51 8.91
CA ALA A 87 -9.98 7.68 8.11
C ALA A 87 -9.66 7.46 6.62
N ILE A 88 -8.48 6.90 6.31
CA ILE A 88 -8.06 6.59 4.94
C ILE A 88 -9.00 5.56 4.31
N LYS A 89 -9.45 4.53 5.05
CA LYS A 89 -10.40 3.55 4.51
C LYS A 89 -11.71 4.19 4.05
N GLY A 90 -12.24 5.14 4.81
CA GLY A 90 -13.43 5.92 4.43
C GLY A 90 -13.16 6.76 3.18
N TRP A 91 -12.10 7.57 3.23
CA TRP A 91 -11.69 8.45 2.14
C TRP A 91 -11.43 7.70 0.82
N VAL A 92 -10.72 6.56 0.83
CA VAL A 92 -10.49 5.74 -0.38
C VAL A 92 -11.80 5.24 -0.97
N LYS A 93 -12.77 4.83 -0.13
CA LYS A 93 -14.07 4.35 -0.59
C LYS A 93 -14.86 5.45 -1.29
N GLU A 94 -14.77 6.68 -0.80
CA GLU A 94 -15.42 7.86 -1.40
C GLU A 94 -14.71 8.30 -2.68
N ASN A 95 -13.38 8.44 -2.64
CA ASN A 95 -12.58 8.86 -3.79
C ASN A 95 -12.65 7.87 -4.96
N ARG A 96 -12.64 6.55 -4.71
CA ARG A 96 -12.82 5.55 -5.79
C ARG A 96 -14.16 5.68 -6.50
N LYS A 97 -15.24 5.95 -5.76
CA LYS A 97 -16.58 6.13 -6.35
C LYS A 97 -16.65 7.40 -7.20
N HIS A 98 -16.06 8.49 -6.71
CA HIS A 98 -16.09 9.77 -7.41
C HIS A 98 -15.21 9.77 -8.67
N SER A 99 -13.96 9.26 -8.55
CA SER A 99 -13.00 9.25 -9.64
C SER A 99 -13.38 8.34 -10.80
N ILE A 100 -14.01 7.19 -10.54
CA ILE A 100 -14.43 6.27 -11.61
C ILE A 100 -15.66 6.84 -12.32
N LYS A 101 -16.63 7.37 -11.56
CA LYS A 101 -17.86 7.93 -12.13
C LYS A 101 -17.58 9.14 -13.02
N SER A 102 -16.71 10.05 -12.59
CA SER A 102 -16.35 11.23 -13.40
C SER A 102 -15.59 10.86 -14.68
N GLN A 103 -14.69 9.87 -14.62
CA GLN A 103 -13.97 9.38 -15.81
C GLN A 103 -14.90 8.69 -16.80
N ILE A 104 -15.92 7.96 -16.33
CA ILE A 104 -16.95 7.35 -17.19
C ILE A 104 -17.78 8.45 -17.87
N GLU A 105 -18.30 9.42 -17.11
CA GLU A 105 -19.10 10.53 -17.67
C GLU A 105 -18.31 11.35 -18.69
N GLU A 106 -17.01 11.56 -18.47
CA GLU A 106 -16.15 12.26 -19.42
C GLU A 106 -15.90 11.43 -20.69
N ALA A 107 -15.69 10.12 -20.56
CA ALA A 107 -15.54 9.22 -21.70
C ALA A 107 -16.83 9.15 -22.54
N GLU A 108 -18.00 9.06 -21.89
CA GLU A 108 -19.32 9.08 -22.56
C GLU A 108 -19.54 10.39 -23.32
N LYS A 109 -19.18 11.53 -22.73
CA LYS A 109 -19.25 12.83 -23.43
C LYS A 109 -18.36 12.89 -24.67
N ARG A 110 -17.15 12.30 -24.61
CA ARG A 110 -16.25 12.24 -25.77
C ARG A 110 -16.81 11.36 -26.88
N ILE A 111 -17.41 10.22 -26.52
CA ILE A 111 -18.05 9.32 -27.50
C ILE A 111 -19.23 10.02 -28.19
N ASN A 112 -20.09 10.70 -27.41
CA ASN A 112 -21.28 11.38 -27.94
C ASN A 112 -20.96 12.68 -28.70
N ALA A 113 -19.71 13.14 -28.67
CA ALA A 113 -19.24 14.31 -29.41
C ALA A 113 -18.53 13.94 -30.75
N LEU A 114 -18.40 12.65 -31.05
CA LEU A 114 -17.95 12.10 -32.35
C LEU A 114 -19.15 11.85 -33.25
#